data_AF-A0A1V2NUL5-F1
#
_entry.id   AF-A0A1V2NUL5-F1
#
_cell.length_a   1.000
_cell.length_b   1.000
_cell.length_c   1.000
_cell.angle_alpha   90.00
_cell.angle_beta   90.00
_cell.angle_gamma   90.00
#
_symmetry.space_group_name_H-M   'P 1'
#
loop_
_entity.id
_entity.type
_entity.pdbx_description
1 polymer ?
#
loop_
_entity_poly.entity_id
_entity_poly.type
_entity_poly.pdbx_seq_one_letter_code
_entity_poly.pdbx_strand_id
1 'polypeptide(L)'
;MTPAEQTTVDRPDTRRRDGTEMTLLVVAGAAVLPFGLASLTFGDRLAQVDPTSVAVDRIRPGEPIDLLWIWLLMYAAAIVVLLAGVPRPGPLWSARGSLRGAVVQAVGGLVVAGETFAVHYAGFYFGDCTYAGCWPWTEQAAALAAPGVSAGLAMLVMAVLVCEVPWWVRAVVPLVVFLTTLTVQYAVWDAYLVPIFQAPPR
;
A
#
# COMPACT_ATOMS: atom_id res chain seq x y z
N MET A 1 32.54 56.63 -16.48
CA MET A 1 32.18 55.31 -17.01
C MET A 1 33.08 54.30 -16.33
N THR A 2 32.54 53.57 -15.36
CA THR A 2 33.23 52.52 -14.60
C THR A 2 32.53 51.20 -14.94
N PRO A 3 33.25 50.15 -15.36
CA PRO A 3 32.62 48.89 -15.72
C PRO A 3 32.21 48.14 -14.45
N ALA A 4 30.95 47.73 -14.39
CA ALA A 4 30.41 46.91 -13.31
C ALA A 4 30.91 45.48 -13.46
N GLU A 5 31.62 45.01 -12.44
CA GLU A 5 32.10 43.64 -12.29
C GLU A 5 30.93 42.72 -11.93
N GLN A 6 30.43 41.97 -12.92
CA GLN A 6 29.46 40.91 -12.70
C GLN A 6 30.16 39.70 -12.07
N THR A 7 30.02 39.57 -10.76
CA THR A 7 30.37 38.34 -10.04
C THR A 7 29.30 37.29 -10.34
N THR A 8 29.58 36.40 -11.29
CA THR A 8 28.88 35.13 -11.45
C THR A 8 29.08 34.29 -10.19
N VAL A 9 28.08 34.30 -9.31
CA VAL A 9 27.97 33.39 -8.18
C VAL A 9 27.66 32.00 -8.73
N ASP A 10 28.71 31.22 -8.92
CA ASP A 10 28.65 29.79 -9.18
C ASP A 10 28.00 29.11 -7.96
N ARG A 11 26.84 28.47 -8.15
CA ARG A 11 26.03 27.88 -7.07
C ARG A 11 26.11 26.35 -7.15
N PRO A 12 27.12 25.72 -6.52
CA PRO A 12 27.32 24.26 -6.58
C PRO A 12 26.30 23.42 -5.78
N ASP A 13 25.35 24.04 -5.06
CA ASP A 13 24.44 23.34 -4.14
C ASP A 13 23.26 22.61 -4.79
N THR A 14 22.90 22.93 -6.03
CA THR A 14 21.73 22.32 -6.68
C THR A 14 22.02 20.88 -7.14
N ARG A 15 23.24 20.61 -7.61
CA ARG A 15 23.60 19.32 -8.23
C ARG A 15 23.75 18.17 -7.24
N ARG A 16 24.17 18.45 -6.00
CA ARG A 16 24.38 17.42 -4.97
C ARG A 16 23.08 16.98 -4.29
N ARG A 17 22.05 17.84 -4.34
CA ARG A 17 20.73 17.61 -3.74
C ARG A 17 19.82 16.72 -4.61
N ASP A 18 20.00 16.76 -5.93
CA ASP A 18 19.20 15.93 -6.85
C ASP A 18 19.58 14.43 -6.80
N GLY A 19 20.83 14.09 -6.45
CA GLY A 19 21.30 12.69 -6.40
C GLY A 19 20.74 11.85 -5.25
N THR A 20 20.65 12.43 -4.04
CA THR A 20 20.05 11.75 -2.87
C THR A 20 18.56 11.52 -3.06
N GLU A 21 17.89 12.38 -3.80
CA GLU A 21 16.45 12.30 -4.06
C GLU A 21 16.09 11.28 -5.15
N MET A 22 16.88 11.19 -6.23
CA MET A 22 16.72 10.12 -7.22
C MET A 22 16.98 8.74 -6.59
N THR A 23 17.95 8.67 -5.67
CA THR A 23 18.21 7.47 -4.87
C THR A 23 17.04 7.14 -3.95
N LEU A 24 16.43 8.12 -3.29
CA LEU A 24 15.22 7.92 -2.46
C LEU A 24 14.02 7.45 -3.28
N LEU A 25 13.83 7.95 -4.51
CA LEU A 25 12.76 7.50 -5.41
C LEU A 25 12.97 6.06 -5.88
N VAL A 26 14.21 5.68 -6.23
CA VAL A 26 14.56 4.31 -6.62
C VAL A 26 14.46 3.36 -5.43
N VAL A 27 14.94 3.76 -4.26
CA VAL A 27 14.81 2.99 -3.01
C VAL A 27 13.34 2.86 -2.60
N ALA A 28 12.53 3.91 -2.74
CA ALA A 28 11.10 3.83 -2.50
C ALA A 28 10.42 2.87 -3.49
N GLY A 29 10.73 2.94 -4.79
CA GLY A 29 10.20 2.01 -5.79
C GLY A 29 10.62 0.55 -5.53
N ALA A 30 11.88 0.32 -5.17
CA ALA A 30 12.39 -1.01 -4.83
C ALA A 30 11.85 -1.53 -3.48
N ALA A 31 11.62 -0.65 -2.51
CA ALA A 31 11.05 -0.98 -1.21
C ALA A 31 9.55 -1.22 -1.25
N VAL A 32 8.85 -0.81 -2.32
CA VAL A 32 7.42 -1.10 -2.46
C VAL A 32 7.16 -2.52 -2.96
N LEU A 33 8.03 -3.10 -3.80
CA LEU A 33 7.92 -4.50 -4.28
C LEU A 33 7.74 -5.60 -3.22
N PRO A 34 8.27 -5.48 -1.99
CA PRO A 34 7.94 -6.43 -0.92
C PRO A 34 6.59 -6.14 -0.21
N PHE A 35 5.90 -5.04 -0.50
CA PHE A 35 4.59 -4.74 0.05
C PHE A 35 3.52 -5.72 -0.46
N GLY A 36 3.52 -6.06 -1.74
CA GLY A 36 2.63 -7.07 -2.30
C GLY A 36 2.89 -8.45 -1.71
N LEU A 37 4.16 -8.80 -1.48
CA LEU A 37 4.52 -10.03 -0.79
C LEU A 37 3.96 -10.05 0.65
N ALA A 38 4.11 -8.96 1.40
CA ALA A 38 3.48 -8.82 2.71
C ALA A 38 1.95 -8.96 2.61
N SER A 39 1.33 -8.35 1.60
CA SER A 39 -0.11 -8.45 1.37
C SER A 39 -0.60 -9.88 1.11
N LEU A 40 0.16 -10.69 0.36
CA LEU A 40 -0.13 -12.11 0.17
C LEU A 40 -0.11 -12.86 1.50
N THR A 41 0.92 -12.65 2.32
CA THR A 41 1.02 -13.31 3.62
C THR A 41 -0.12 -12.95 4.56
N PHE A 42 -0.71 -11.75 4.44
CA PHE A 42 -1.90 -11.39 5.20
C PHE A 42 -3.13 -12.16 4.73
N GLY A 43 -3.24 -12.48 3.45
CA GLY A 43 -4.32 -13.29 2.89
C GLY A 43 -4.21 -14.78 3.24
N ASP A 44 -3.01 -15.32 3.36
CA ASP A 44 -2.77 -16.73 3.71
C ASP A 44 -3.21 -17.08 5.16
N ARG A 45 -3.33 -16.07 6.03
CA ARG A 45 -3.83 -16.24 7.42
C ARG A 45 -5.35 -16.16 7.54
N LEU A 46 -6.05 -15.93 6.43
CA LEU A 46 -7.50 -15.88 6.37
C LEU A 46 -8.01 -17.15 5.70
N ALA A 47 -9.17 -17.67 6.14
CA ALA A 47 -9.76 -18.84 5.52
C ALA A 47 -10.22 -18.52 4.08
N GLN A 48 -9.94 -19.40 3.13
CA GLN A 48 -10.21 -19.15 1.71
C GLN A 48 -11.16 -20.20 1.15
N VAL A 49 -12.09 -19.78 0.29
CA VAL A 49 -13.01 -20.69 -0.40
C VAL A 49 -12.41 -21.07 -1.75
N ASP A 50 -12.18 -22.36 -1.96
CA ASP A 50 -11.66 -22.90 -3.22
C ASP A 50 -12.74 -22.81 -4.33
N PRO A 51 -12.48 -22.12 -5.45
CA PRO A 51 -13.43 -22.02 -6.56
C PRO A 51 -13.57 -23.31 -7.40
N THR A 52 -12.69 -24.29 -7.21
CA THR A 52 -12.64 -25.55 -7.99
C THR A 52 -13.37 -26.71 -7.32
N SER A 53 -13.70 -26.60 -6.03
CA SER A 53 -14.32 -27.66 -5.25
C SER A 53 -15.77 -27.36 -4.89
N VAL A 54 -16.63 -28.38 -4.99
CA VAL A 54 -18.02 -28.40 -4.44
C VAL A 54 -18.13 -29.27 -3.19
N ALA A 55 -17.03 -29.85 -2.72
CA ALA A 55 -17.02 -30.74 -1.57
C ALA A 55 -17.07 -29.98 -0.24
N VAL A 56 -17.31 -30.71 0.86
CA VAL A 56 -17.34 -30.16 2.23
C VAL A 56 -15.99 -29.52 2.62
N ASP A 57 -14.88 -29.98 2.02
CA ASP A 57 -13.52 -29.46 2.25
C ASP A 57 -13.16 -28.24 1.38
N ARG A 58 -14.16 -27.51 0.86
CA ARG A 58 -13.94 -26.34 0.00
C ARG A 58 -13.27 -25.17 0.73
N ILE A 59 -13.31 -25.13 2.05
CA ILE A 59 -12.72 -24.05 2.84
C ILE A 59 -11.31 -24.46 3.24
N ARG A 60 -10.31 -23.79 2.66
CA ARG A 60 -8.92 -23.88 3.12
C ARG A 60 -8.79 -23.05 4.41
N PRO A 61 -8.42 -23.65 5.56
CA PRO A 61 -8.21 -22.88 6.77
C PRO A 61 -7.02 -21.94 6.62
N GLY A 62 -7.12 -20.76 7.23
CA GLY A 62 -5.99 -19.82 7.30
C GLY A 62 -4.87 -20.35 8.20
N GLU A 63 -3.64 -20.00 7.88
CA GLU A 63 -2.50 -20.28 8.75
C GLU A 63 -2.56 -19.45 10.05
N PRO A 64 -1.96 -19.92 11.16
CA PRO A 64 -1.92 -19.16 12.41
C PRO A 64 -1.07 -17.89 12.29
N ILE A 65 -1.43 -16.82 13.01
CA ILE A 65 -0.59 -15.61 13.10
C ILE A 65 0.72 -15.95 13.83
N ASP A 66 1.84 -15.60 13.23
CA ASP A 66 3.19 -15.92 13.71
C ASP A 66 4.07 -14.67 13.74
N LEU A 67 5.32 -14.83 14.16
CA LEU A 67 6.27 -13.72 14.27
C LEU A 67 6.59 -13.10 12.89
N LEU A 68 6.65 -13.92 11.83
CA LEU A 68 6.90 -13.43 10.47
C LEU A 68 5.80 -12.47 10.03
N TRP A 69 4.53 -12.79 10.29
CA TRP A 69 3.40 -11.91 9.99
C TRP A 69 3.53 -10.55 10.67
N ILE A 70 3.92 -10.53 11.95
CA ILE A 70 4.14 -9.28 12.70
C ILE A 70 5.27 -8.46 12.07
N TRP A 71 6.38 -9.10 11.69
CA TRP A 71 7.48 -8.41 11.01
C TRP A 71 7.06 -7.81 9.67
N LEU A 72 6.30 -8.56 8.86
CA LEU A 72 5.79 -8.09 7.57
C LEU A 72 4.77 -6.95 7.73
N LEU A 73 3.93 -7.00 8.78
CA LEU A 73 3.04 -5.90 9.13
C LEU A 73 3.81 -4.63 9.47
N MET A 74 4.81 -4.73 10.35
CA MET A 74 5.65 -3.60 10.74
C MET A 74 6.42 -3.03 9.54
N TYR A 75 6.88 -3.90 8.66
CA TYR A 75 7.56 -3.53 7.42
C TYR A 75 6.63 -2.78 6.45
N ALA A 76 5.43 -3.31 6.20
CA ALA A 76 4.41 -2.66 5.38
C ALA A 76 4.01 -1.29 5.95
N ALA A 77 3.80 -1.21 7.26
CA ALA A 77 3.53 0.04 7.97
C ALA A 77 4.65 1.08 7.79
N ALA A 78 5.91 0.64 7.89
CA ALA A 78 7.07 1.50 7.68
C ALA A 78 7.11 2.05 6.24
N ILE A 79 6.84 1.21 5.23
CA ILE A 79 6.75 1.65 3.82
C ILE A 79 5.71 2.75 3.66
N VAL A 80 4.49 2.55 4.19
CA VAL A 80 3.40 3.55 4.09
C VAL A 80 3.83 4.91 4.66
N VAL A 81 4.54 4.91 5.80
CA VAL A 81 5.07 6.14 6.42
C VAL A 81 6.20 6.75 5.58
N LEU A 82 7.14 5.95 5.09
CA LEU A 82 8.26 6.42 4.28
C LEU A 82 7.80 7.08 2.97
N LEU A 83 6.74 6.55 2.38
CA LEU A 83 6.16 7.09 1.15
C LEU A 83 5.48 8.45 1.34
N ALA A 84 5.22 8.91 2.57
CA ALA A 84 4.80 10.30 2.82
C ALA A 84 5.90 11.34 2.48
N GLY A 85 7.13 10.87 2.22
CA GLY A 85 8.29 11.68 1.87
C GLY A 85 8.85 12.45 3.06
N VAL A 86 9.76 13.38 2.79
CA VAL A 86 10.45 14.16 3.83
C VAL A 86 9.72 15.51 4.03
N PRO A 87 9.50 15.95 5.29
CA PRO A 87 8.92 17.26 5.57
C PRO A 87 9.87 18.38 5.13
N ARG A 88 9.32 19.58 4.86
CA ARG A 88 10.15 20.78 4.72
C ARG A 88 10.80 21.13 6.08
N PRO A 89 11.98 21.78 6.09
CA PRO A 89 12.62 22.22 7.32
C PRO A 89 11.67 23.06 8.18
N GLY A 90 11.54 22.70 9.46
CA GLY A 90 10.65 23.37 10.40
C GLY A 90 10.21 22.44 11.54
N PRO A 91 9.37 22.92 12.47
CA PRO A 91 8.80 22.10 13.52
C PRO A 91 7.95 20.99 12.93
N LEU A 92 8.16 19.74 13.35
CA LEU A 92 7.52 18.54 12.77
C LEU A 92 5.99 18.62 12.73
N TRP A 93 5.40 19.28 13.73
CA TRP A 93 3.95 19.44 13.90
C TRP A 93 3.30 20.42 12.92
N SER A 94 4.07 21.38 12.40
CA SER A 94 3.59 22.42 11.48
C SER A 94 4.30 22.37 10.11
N ALA A 95 5.29 21.49 9.95
CA ALA A 95 6.03 21.34 8.73
C ALA A 95 5.08 20.89 7.61
N ARG A 96 4.99 21.70 6.56
CA ARG A 96 4.26 21.33 5.34
C ARG A 96 5.06 20.31 4.54
N GLY A 97 4.34 19.53 3.73
CA GLY A 97 4.98 18.66 2.75
C GLY A 97 5.72 19.45 1.67
N SER A 98 6.63 18.76 1.00
CA SER A 98 7.22 19.23 -0.25
C SER A 98 6.42 18.69 -1.44
N LEU A 99 6.39 19.42 -2.55
CA LEU A 99 5.76 18.95 -3.80
C LEU A 99 6.38 17.62 -4.26
N ARG A 100 7.71 17.48 -4.11
CA ARG A 100 8.43 16.24 -4.40
C ARG A 100 7.92 15.08 -3.52
N GLY A 101 7.75 15.30 -2.21
CA GLY A 101 7.15 14.31 -1.31
C GLY A 101 5.70 13.97 -1.65
N ALA A 102 4.92 14.91 -2.20
CA ALA A 102 3.59 14.61 -2.71
C ALA A 102 3.60 13.70 -3.93
N VAL A 103 4.54 13.92 -4.87
CA VAL A 103 4.71 13.03 -6.03
C VAL A 103 5.11 11.63 -5.58
N VAL A 104 6.06 11.52 -4.64
CA VAL A 104 6.47 10.22 -4.05
C VAL A 104 5.26 9.53 -3.42
N GLN A 105 4.46 10.26 -2.63
CA GLN A 105 3.29 9.71 -1.97
C GLN A 105 2.20 9.28 -2.95
N ALA A 106 1.95 10.06 -4.01
CA ALA A 106 0.97 9.73 -5.03
C ALA A 106 1.38 8.47 -5.82
N VAL A 107 2.62 8.44 -6.31
CA VAL A 107 3.16 7.29 -7.04
C VAL A 107 3.22 6.07 -6.13
N GLY A 108 3.72 6.22 -4.91
CA GLY A 108 3.76 5.16 -3.91
C GLY A 108 2.37 4.60 -3.61
N GLY A 109 1.35 5.47 -3.48
CA GLY A 109 -0.04 5.05 -3.30
C GLY A 109 -0.59 4.25 -4.47
N LEU A 110 -0.27 4.65 -5.71
CA LEU A 110 -0.64 3.89 -6.91
C LEU A 110 0.04 2.53 -6.97
N VAL A 111 1.34 2.47 -6.66
CA VAL A 111 2.07 1.19 -6.67
C VAL A 111 1.54 0.27 -5.56
N VAL A 112 1.37 0.77 -4.34
CA VAL A 112 0.80 0.00 -3.21
C VAL A 112 -0.57 -0.57 -3.56
N ALA A 113 -1.49 0.25 -4.10
CA ALA A 113 -2.82 -0.20 -4.47
C ALA A 113 -2.79 -1.19 -5.65
N GLY A 114 -2.02 -0.87 -6.70
CA GLY A 114 -1.92 -1.69 -7.91
C GLY A 114 -1.25 -3.04 -7.65
N GLU A 115 -0.16 -3.05 -6.88
CA GLU A 115 0.55 -4.27 -6.51
C GLU A 115 -0.30 -5.16 -5.61
N THR A 116 -0.93 -4.60 -4.58
CA THR A 116 -1.85 -5.34 -3.70
C THR A 116 -2.96 -6.01 -4.51
N PHE A 117 -3.55 -5.28 -5.46
CA PHE A 117 -4.57 -5.83 -6.34
C PHE A 117 -3.99 -6.93 -7.26
N ALA A 118 -2.85 -6.66 -7.90
CA ALA A 118 -2.22 -7.58 -8.83
C ALA A 118 -1.78 -8.89 -8.18
N VAL A 119 -1.19 -8.86 -6.98
CA VAL A 119 -0.73 -10.08 -6.30
C VAL A 119 -1.89 -10.97 -5.89
N HIS A 120 -2.99 -10.41 -5.39
CA HIS A 120 -4.17 -11.21 -5.04
C HIS A 120 -4.87 -11.76 -6.29
N TYR A 121 -4.89 -11.03 -7.40
CA TYR A 121 -5.45 -11.58 -8.65
C TYR A 121 -4.54 -12.60 -9.34
N ALA A 122 -3.22 -12.44 -9.26
CA ALA A 122 -2.25 -13.33 -9.89
C ALA A 122 -1.95 -14.57 -9.04
N GLY A 123 -2.04 -14.47 -7.71
CA GLY A 123 -1.69 -15.54 -6.77
C GLY A 123 -2.59 -16.76 -6.84
N PHE A 124 -3.75 -16.66 -7.50
CA PHE A 124 -4.76 -17.70 -7.43
C PHE A 124 -4.78 -18.68 -8.63
N TYR A 125 -3.91 -18.67 -9.66
CA TYR A 125 -4.07 -19.55 -10.87
C TYR A 125 -4.55 -21.00 -10.58
N PHE A 126 -5.83 -21.27 -10.84
CA PHE A 126 -6.45 -22.59 -10.65
C PHE A 126 -7.01 -23.14 -11.97
N GLY A 127 -7.17 -24.46 -12.01
CA GLY A 127 -7.71 -25.22 -13.16
C GLY A 127 -9.21 -24.99 -13.38
N ASP A 128 -9.93 -26.02 -13.83
CA ASP A 128 -11.36 -25.89 -14.17
C ASP A 128 -12.21 -25.48 -12.95
N CYS A 129 -12.84 -24.31 -13.04
CA CYS A 129 -13.70 -23.75 -12.00
C CYS A 129 -15.06 -24.45 -11.95
N THR A 130 -15.65 -24.56 -10.75
CA THR A 130 -16.98 -25.19 -10.62
C THR A 130 -18.12 -24.31 -11.12
N TYR A 131 -18.02 -22.98 -10.95
CA TYR A 131 -19.04 -22.02 -11.34
C TYR A 131 -18.62 -21.24 -12.59
N ALA A 132 -19.60 -20.85 -13.41
CA ALA A 132 -19.39 -19.90 -14.50
C ALA A 132 -18.85 -18.57 -13.93
N GLY A 133 -17.77 -18.06 -14.50
CA GLY A 133 -17.09 -16.86 -13.98
C GLY A 133 -16.18 -17.10 -12.77
N CYS A 134 -15.94 -18.36 -12.37
CA CYS A 134 -15.00 -18.73 -11.30
C CYS A 134 -15.31 -18.14 -9.92
N TRP A 135 -16.58 -17.96 -9.57
CA TRP A 135 -16.98 -17.53 -8.22
C TRP A 135 -16.36 -18.43 -7.12
N PRO A 136 -15.81 -17.88 -6.01
CA PRO A 136 -15.78 -16.47 -5.57
C PRO A 136 -14.46 -15.75 -5.88
N TRP A 137 -13.72 -16.16 -6.91
CA TRP A 137 -12.34 -15.72 -7.13
C TRP A 137 -12.15 -14.21 -7.07
N THR A 138 -12.85 -13.50 -7.95
CA THR A 138 -12.62 -12.08 -8.19
C THR A 138 -13.01 -11.27 -6.98
N GLU A 139 -14.07 -11.69 -6.31
CA GLU A 139 -14.65 -11.07 -5.13
C GLU A 139 -13.79 -11.32 -3.90
N GLN A 140 -13.28 -12.54 -3.73
CA GLN A 140 -12.36 -12.88 -2.64
C GLN A 140 -11.02 -12.15 -2.81
N ALA A 141 -10.45 -12.12 -4.02
CA ALA A 141 -9.23 -11.37 -4.32
C ALA A 141 -9.41 -9.86 -4.08
N ALA A 142 -10.53 -9.28 -4.52
CA ALA A 142 -10.83 -7.87 -4.27
C ALA A 142 -11.01 -7.57 -2.78
N ALA A 143 -11.66 -8.46 -2.02
CA ALA A 143 -11.82 -8.32 -0.58
C ALA A 143 -10.47 -8.42 0.15
N LEU A 144 -9.58 -9.32 -0.27
CA LEU A 144 -8.22 -9.45 0.26
C LEU A 144 -7.38 -8.20 -0.01
N ALA A 145 -7.56 -7.57 -1.17
CA ALA A 145 -6.84 -6.38 -1.57
C ALA A 145 -7.26 -5.09 -0.83
N ALA A 146 -8.40 -5.10 -0.11
CA ALA A 146 -9.00 -3.91 0.48
C ALA A 146 -8.06 -3.07 1.38
N PRO A 147 -7.24 -3.64 2.29
CA PRO A 147 -6.33 -2.86 3.12
C PRO A 147 -5.31 -2.07 2.32
N GLY A 148 -4.62 -2.71 1.37
CA GLY A 148 -3.61 -2.03 0.55
C GLY A 148 -4.22 -1.00 -0.41
N VAL A 149 -5.36 -1.32 -1.04
CA VAL A 149 -6.06 -0.38 -1.92
C VAL A 149 -6.56 0.85 -1.16
N SER A 150 -7.15 0.66 0.03
CA SER A 150 -7.63 1.78 0.86
C SER A 150 -6.47 2.67 1.35
N ALA A 151 -5.34 2.08 1.74
CA ALA A 151 -4.13 2.81 2.09
C ALA A 151 -3.58 3.62 0.91
N GLY A 152 -3.46 3.00 -0.28
CA GLY A 152 -3.01 3.68 -1.49
C GLY A 152 -3.93 4.84 -1.90
N LEU A 153 -5.24 4.68 -1.77
CA LEU A 153 -6.20 5.77 -1.99
C LEU A 153 -6.03 6.90 -0.96
N ALA A 154 -5.85 6.57 0.32
CA ALA A 154 -5.58 7.57 1.35
C ALA A 154 -4.28 8.34 1.06
N MET A 155 -3.25 7.67 0.55
CA MET A 155 -2.00 8.31 0.11
C MET A 155 -2.23 9.29 -1.04
N LEU A 156 -3.04 8.93 -2.04
CA LEU A 156 -3.39 9.80 -3.15
C LEU A 156 -4.12 11.06 -2.68
N VAL A 157 -5.11 10.91 -1.79
CA VAL A 157 -5.83 12.05 -1.19
C VAL A 157 -4.85 12.95 -0.42
N MET A 158 -4.00 12.35 0.41
CA MET A 158 -3.00 13.10 1.17
C MET A 158 -1.93 13.77 0.30
N ALA A 159 -1.64 13.23 -0.89
CA ALA A 159 -0.75 13.86 -1.86
C ALA A 159 -1.36 15.16 -2.43
N VAL A 160 -2.65 15.17 -2.75
CA VAL A 160 -3.36 16.37 -3.24
C VAL A 160 -3.40 17.46 -2.16
N LEU A 161 -3.52 17.07 -0.89
CA LEU A 161 -3.60 17.99 0.25
C LEU A 161 -2.23 18.47 0.78
N VAL A 162 -1.15 18.35 0.00
CA VAL A 162 0.23 18.66 0.43
C VAL A 162 0.43 20.06 1.01
N CYS A 163 -0.33 21.05 0.54
CA CYS A 163 -0.22 22.44 1.00
C CYS A 163 -1.11 22.74 2.23
N GLU A 164 -2.20 22.01 2.38
CA GLU A 164 -3.24 22.26 3.39
C GLU A 164 -2.99 21.48 4.69
N VAL A 165 -2.39 20.30 4.58
CA VAL A 165 -2.27 19.35 5.68
C VAL A 165 -0.82 19.24 6.14
N PRO A 166 -0.55 19.29 7.47
CA PRO A 166 0.80 19.12 7.98
C PRO A 166 1.34 17.72 7.65
N TRP A 167 2.64 17.62 7.44
CA TRP A 167 3.28 16.39 6.94
C TRP A 167 2.99 15.17 7.82
N TRP A 168 2.99 15.32 9.15
CA TRP A 168 2.75 14.20 10.07
C TRP A 168 1.35 13.58 9.88
N VAL A 169 0.32 14.39 9.58
CA VAL A 169 -1.03 13.87 9.28
C VAL A 169 -1.01 13.08 7.97
N ARG A 170 -0.28 13.57 6.96
CA ARG A 170 -0.14 12.89 5.66
C ARG A 170 0.56 11.54 5.79
N ALA A 171 1.45 11.37 6.78
CA ALA A 171 2.12 10.12 7.08
C ALA A 171 1.25 9.18 7.93
N VAL A 172 0.57 9.71 8.95
CA VAL A 172 -0.22 8.90 9.90
C VAL A 172 -1.55 8.44 9.32
N VAL A 173 -2.23 9.26 8.53
CA VAL A 173 -3.58 8.91 8.04
C VAL A 173 -3.58 7.65 7.17
N PRO A 174 -2.73 7.51 6.13
CA PRO A 174 -2.71 6.28 5.35
C PRO A 174 -2.34 5.04 6.16
N LEU A 175 -1.46 5.19 7.16
CA LEU A 175 -1.11 4.11 8.08
C LEU A 175 -2.32 3.69 8.93
N VAL A 176 -3.04 4.65 9.52
CA VAL A 176 -4.25 4.37 10.31
C VAL A 176 -5.32 3.72 9.45
N VAL A 177 -5.52 4.19 8.22
CA VAL A 177 -6.46 3.58 7.26
C VAL A 177 -6.05 2.13 6.99
N PHE A 178 -4.78 1.88 6.67
CA PHE A 178 -4.26 0.54 6.43
C PHE A 178 -4.52 -0.42 7.60
N LEU A 179 -4.09 -0.03 8.81
CA LEU A 179 -4.23 -0.86 10.01
C LEU A 179 -5.70 -1.08 10.40
N THR A 180 -6.54 -0.07 10.24
CA THR A 180 -7.97 -0.17 10.54
C THR A 180 -8.66 -1.11 9.57
N THR A 181 -8.43 -0.94 8.26
CA THR A 181 -9.02 -1.81 7.24
C THR A 181 -8.54 -3.25 7.39
N LEU A 182 -7.25 -3.48 7.69
CA LEU A 182 -6.71 -4.81 7.96
C LEU A 182 -7.37 -5.45 9.20
N THR A 183 -7.50 -4.69 10.29
CA THR A 183 -8.15 -5.16 11.51
C THR A 183 -9.61 -5.53 11.27
N VAL A 184 -10.36 -4.65 10.58
CA VAL A 184 -11.75 -4.89 10.21
C VAL A 184 -11.85 -6.13 9.32
N GLN A 185 -10.98 -6.26 8.33
CA GLN A 185 -10.93 -7.41 7.43
C GLN A 185 -10.84 -8.71 8.24
N TYR A 186 -9.86 -8.82 9.14
CA TYR A 186 -9.70 -10.01 10.00
C TYR A 186 -10.90 -10.25 10.92
N ALA A 187 -11.47 -9.19 11.50
CA ALA A 187 -12.60 -9.30 12.42
C ALA A 187 -13.88 -9.81 11.75
N VAL A 188 -14.09 -9.48 10.47
CA VAL A 188 -15.32 -9.84 9.74
C VAL A 188 -15.15 -11.03 8.81
N TRP A 189 -13.92 -11.50 8.58
CA TRP A 189 -13.62 -12.46 7.51
C TRP A 189 -14.41 -13.76 7.66
N ASP A 190 -14.16 -14.50 8.72
CA ASP A 190 -14.76 -15.83 8.91
C ASP A 190 -16.26 -15.76 9.21
N ALA A 191 -16.69 -14.71 9.93
CA ALA A 191 -18.07 -14.56 10.36
C ALA A 191 -19.00 -14.08 9.23
N TYR A 192 -18.51 -13.27 8.30
CA TYR A 192 -19.34 -12.61 7.28
C TYR A 192 -18.88 -12.87 5.86
N LEU A 193 -17.58 -12.75 5.56
CA LEU A 193 -17.09 -12.83 4.19
C LEU A 193 -17.01 -14.27 3.67
N VAL A 194 -16.48 -15.20 4.48
CA VAL A 194 -16.41 -16.63 4.10
C VAL A 194 -17.79 -17.21 3.75
N PRO A 195 -18.85 -17.00 4.56
CA PRO A 195 -20.20 -17.43 4.18
C PRO A 195 -20.70 -16.85 2.85
N ILE A 196 -20.41 -15.58 2.55
CA ILE A 196 -20.78 -14.96 1.28
C ILE A 196 -20.07 -15.65 0.11
N PHE A 197 -18.79 -15.98 0.27
CA PHE A 197 -17.99 -16.58 -0.79
C PHE A 197 -18.36 -18.05 -1.10
N GLN A 198 -19.06 -18.75 -0.21
CA GLN A 198 -19.44 -20.15 -0.42
C GLN A 198 -20.42 -20.37 -1.57
N ALA A 199 -21.23 -19.39 -1.95
CA ALA A 199 -22.19 -19.55 -3.04
C ALA A 199 -22.31 -18.27 -3.87
N PRO A 200 -22.45 -18.37 -5.20
CA PRO A 200 -22.66 -17.19 -6.03
C PRO A 200 -23.97 -16.48 -5.64
N PRO A 201 -24.04 -15.15 -5.79
CA PRO A 201 -25.27 -14.41 -5.60
C PRO A 201 -26.35 -14.94 -6.55
N ARG A 202 -27.58 -15.06 -6.02
CA ARG A 202 -28.75 -15.54 -6.78
C ARG A 202 -29.40 -14.43 -7.60
#